data_AF-A0A838U1L7-F1
#
_entry.id   AF-A0A838U1L7-F1
#
_cell.length_a   1.000
_cell.length_b   1.000
_cell.length_c   1.000
_cell.angle_alpha   90.00
_cell.angle_beta   90.00
_cell.angle_gamma   90.00
#
_symmetry.space_group_name_H-M   'P 1'
#
loop_
_entity.id
_entity.type
_entity.pdbx_description
1 polymer ?
#
loop_
_entity_poly.entity_id
_entity_poly.type
_entity_poly.pdbx_seq_one_letter_code
_entity_poly.pdbx_strand_id
1 'polypeptide(L)'
;MSEIIIINNLYRHNFRYELRNILNLTKYKKYLIIAGIILVVSGTIFMMQSNSLVGPSNSSMYNNPEWTKNGFVIIAIGALLVIISTILIQIEKKRRTTSN
;
A
#
# COMPACT_ATOMS: atom_id res chain seq x y z
N MET A 1 33.48 -20.61 -17.54
CA MET A 1 33.56 -19.41 -16.67
C MET A 1 32.82 -18.21 -17.27
N SER A 2 32.96 -17.95 -18.58
CA SER A 2 32.22 -16.92 -19.33
C SER A 2 30.68 -17.10 -19.33
N GLU A 3 30.20 -18.34 -19.49
CA GLU A 3 28.74 -18.63 -19.52
C GLU A 3 28.03 -18.27 -18.22
N ILE A 4 28.65 -18.54 -17.06
CA ILE A 4 28.09 -18.21 -15.74
C ILE A 4 27.93 -16.70 -15.58
N ILE A 5 28.89 -15.91 -16.09
CA ILE A 5 28.84 -14.45 -16.06
C ILE A 5 27.69 -13.94 -16.95
N ILE A 6 27.50 -14.54 -18.12
CA ILE A 6 26.42 -14.20 -19.06
C ILE A 6 25.05 -14.48 -18.42
N ILE A 7 24.87 -15.66 -17.82
CA ILE A 7 23.61 -16.06 -17.16
C ILE A 7 23.27 -15.10 -16.01
N ASN A 8 24.25 -14.76 -15.16
CA ASN A 8 24.03 -13.81 -14.06
C ASN A 8 23.66 -12.41 -14.56
N ASN A 9 24.29 -11.94 -15.65
CA ASN A 9 23.96 -10.66 -16.24
C ASN A 9 22.55 -10.65 -16.85
N LEU A 10 22.14 -11.74 -17.49
CA LEU A 10 20.79 -11.87 -18.05
C LEU A 10 19.72 -11.87 -16.95
N TYR A 11 19.95 -12.60 -15.86
CA TYR A 11 19.03 -12.65 -14.72
C TYR A 11 18.88 -11.28 -14.06
N ARG A 12 20.01 -10.59 -13.84
CA ARG A 12 20.04 -9.23 -13.30
C ARG A 12 19.30 -8.25 -14.20
N HIS A 13 19.46 -8.36 -15.52
CA HIS A 13 18.78 -7.50 -16.49
C HIS A 13 17.26 -7.70 -16.46
N ASN A 14 16.79 -8.95 -16.53
CA ASN A 14 15.35 -9.27 -16.52
C ASN A 14 14.69 -8.79 -15.23
N PHE A 15 15.31 -9.03 -14.08
CA PHE A 15 14.78 -8.57 -12.80
C PHE A 15 14.65 -7.03 -12.73
N ARG A 16 15.63 -6.29 -13.28
CA ARG A 16 15.55 -4.83 -13.36
C ARG A 16 14.44 -4.36 -14.30
N TYR A 17 14.18 -5.09 -15.39
CA TYR A 17 13.13 -4.77 -16.35
C TYR A 17 11.75 -4.95 -15.74
N GLU A 18 11.51 -6.06 -15.04
CA GLU A 18 10.26 -6.31 -14.32
C GLU A 18 10.02 -5.27 -13.22
N LEU A 19 11.05 -4.97 -12.41
CA LEU A 19 10.97 -3.90 -11.42
C LEU A 19 10.62 -2.56 -12.05
N ARG A 20 11.12 -2.26 -13.26
CA ARG A 20 10.84 -1.01 -13.97
C ARG A 20 9.39 -0.96 -14.46
N ASN A 21 8.84 -2.08 -14.93
CA ASN A 21 7.41 -2.18 -15.28
C ASN A 21 6.50 -1.97 -14.07
N ILE A 22 6.83 -2.59 -12.92
CA ILE A 22 6.10 -2.38 -11.67
C ILE A 22 6.22 -0.91 -11.22
N LEU A 23 7.40 -0.31 -11.34
CA LEU A 23 7.63 1.07 -10.93
C LEU A 23 7.01 2.11 -11.87
N ASN A 24 6.78 1.76 -13.14
CA ASN A 24 6.12 2.58 -14.17
C ASN A 24 4.63 2.81 -13.89
N LEU A 25 4.08 2.25 -12.82
CA LEU A 25 2.79 2.63 -12.22
C LEU A 25 2.81 4.04 -11.58
N THR A 26 3.67 4.94 -12.08
CA THR A 26 4.02 6.27 -11.56
C THR A 26 2.82 7.21 -11.48
N LYS A 27 1.84 7.06 -12.38
CA LYS A 27 0.63 7.88 -12.39
C LYS A 27 -0.30 7.56 -11.22
N TYR A 28 -0.27 6.33 -10.70
CA TYR A 28 -1.26 5.83 -9.75
C TYR A 28 -0.82 5.87 -8.28
N LYS A 29 0.48 6.06 -8.00
CA LYS A 29 1.03 6.05 -6.62
C LYS A 29 0.35 7.06 -5.67
N LYS A 30 0.04 8.26 -6.16
CA LYS A 30 -0.68 9.28 -5.37
C LYS A 30 -2.11 8.85 -5.05
N TYR A 31 -2.80 8.24 -6.01
CA TYR A 31 -4.15 7.72 -5.79
C TYR A 31 -4.17 6.55 -4.81
N LEU A 32 -3.13 5.71 -4.81
CA LEU A 32 -2.98 4.64 -3.82
C LEU A 32 -2.80 5.18 -2.40
N ILE A 33 -2.09 6.30 -2.22
CA ILE A 33 -1.98 6.98 -0.92
C ILE A 33 -3.35 7.49 -0.46
N ILE A 34 -4.09 8.15 -1.35
CA ILE A 34 -5.44 8.66 -1.03
C ILE A 34 -6.37 7.50 -0.65
N ALA A 35 -6.38 6.42 -1.42
CA ALA A 35 -7.15 5.21 -1.12
C ALA A 35 -6.77 4.61 0.24
N GLY A 36 -5.46 4.52 0.53
CA GLY A 36 -4.97 4.04 1.83
C GLY A 36 -5.43 4.90 3.00
N ILE A 37 -5.40 6.23 2.86
CA ILE A 37 -5.90 7.16 3.88
C ILE A 37 -7.41 6.98 4.11
N ILE A 38 -8.20 6.86 3.04
CA ILE A 38 -9.65 6.62 3.14
C ILE A 38 -9.92 5.32 3.92
N LEU A 39 -9.17 4.26 3.66
CA LEU A 39 -9.29 3.00 4.39
C LEU A 39 -8.94 3.17 5.87
N VAL A 40 -7.84 3.84 6.21
CA VAL A 40 -7.47 4.09 7.63
C VAL A 40 -8.58 4.84 8.37
N VAL A 41 -9.10 5.91 7.76
CA VAL A 41 -10.20 6.70 8.35
C VAL A 41 -11.46 5.85 8.49
N SER A 42 -11.83 5.11 7.45
CA SER A 42 -13.03 4.26 7.44
C SER A 42 -12.93 3.14 8.48
N GLY A 43 -11.81 2.44 8.55
CA GLY A 43 -11.58 1.37 9.54
C GLY A 43 -11.58 1.90 10.98
N THR A 44 -11.08 3.13 11.19
CA THR A 44 -11.18 3.81 12.50
C THR A 44 -12.64 4.10 12.85
N ILE A 45 -13.42 4.64 11.92
CA ILE A 45 -14.86 4.87 12.11
C ILE A 45 -15.58 3.56 12.42
N PHE A 46 -15.29 2.47 11.71
CA PHE A 46 -15.93 1.17 11.96
C PHE A 46 -15.59 0.61 13.33
N MET A 47 -14.34 0.77 13.79
CA MET A 47 -13.94 0.41 15.15
C MET A 47 -14.62 1.29 16.21
N MET A 48 -14.89 2.56 15.92
CA MET A 48 -15.64 3.42 16.85
C MET A 48 -17.12 3.06 16.88
N GLN A 49 -17.72 2.76 15.71
CA GLN A 49 -19.12 2.28 15.62
C GLN A 49 -19.30 0.95 16.37
N SER A 50 -18.35 0.01 16.24
CA SER A 50 -18.42 -1.28 16.94
C SER A 50 -18.41 -1.17 18.46
N ASN A 51 -17.88 -0.08 19.00
CA ASN A 51 -17.88 0.24 20.43
C ASN A 51 -19.00 1.20 20.82
N SER A 52 -19.99 1.43 19.95
CA SER A 52 -21.12 2.33 20.21
C SER A 52 -20.72 3.79 20.44
N LEU A 53 -19.53 4.20 19.99
CA LEU A 53 -19.03 5.57 20.21
C LEU A 53 -19.56 6.56 19.18
N VAL A 54 -19.82 6.11 17.96
CA VAL A 54 -20.30 6.93 16.84
C VAL A 54 -21.28 6.12 15.98
N GLY A 55 -22.01 6.80 15.10
CA GLY A 55 -22.92 6.18 14.14
C GLY A 55 -24.32 5.87 14.70
N PRO A 56 -25.26 5.47 13.83
CA PRO A 56 -26.63 5.22 14.25
C PRO A 56 -26.78 3.82 14.86
N SER A 57 -27.64 3.71 15.88
CA SER A 57 -27.87 2.47 16.62
C SER A 57 -28.51 1.34 15.79
N ASN A 58 -29.10 1.66 14.64
CA ASN A 58 -29.66 0.69 13.70
C ASN A 58 -28.63 0.15 12.69
N SER A 59 -27.38 0.63 12.72
CA SER A 59 -26.31 0.12 11.88
C SER A 59 -25.94 -1.31 12.28
N SER A 60 -25.71 -2.19 11.30
CA SER A 60 -25.18 -3.53 11.54
C SER A 60 -23.80 -3.54 12.20
N MET A 61 -23.10 -2.40 12.17
CA MET A 61 -21.80 -2.21 12.78
C MET A 61 -21.89 -1.78 14.25
N TYR A 62 -23.01 -1.17 14.66
CA TYR A 62 -23.12 -0.57 15.98
C TYR A 62 -23.13 -1.64 17.08
N ASN A 63 -22.31 -1.47 18.11
CA ASN A 63 -22.14 -2.42 19.22
C ASN A 63 -21.80 -3.86 18.79
N ASN A 64 -21.13 -4.04 17.65
CA ASN A 64 -20.82 -5.36 17.10
C ASN A 64 -19.29 -5.63 17.13
N PRO A 65 -18.78 -6.53 17.99
CA PRO A 65 -17.34 -6.76 18.17
C PRO A 65 -16.65 -7.37 16.95
N GLU A 66 -17.38 -7.96 16.01
CA GLU A 66 -16.82 -8.40 14.72
C GLU A 66 -16.26 -7.21 13.93
N TRP A 67 -16.96 -6.07 13.98
CA TRP A 67 -16.52 -4.85 13.30
C TRP A 67 -15.33 -4.16 13.95
N THR A 68 -15.00 -4.47 15.22
CA THR A 68 -13.72 -4.09 15.82
C THR A 68 -12.57 -4.75 15.07
N LYS A 69 -12.65 -6.07 14.83
CA LYS A 69 -11.62 -6.82 14.10
C LYS A 69 -11.54 -6.36 12.64
N ASN A 70 -12.68 -6.20 11.98
CA ASN A 70 -12.72 -5.74 10.60
C ASN A 70 -12.13 -4.32 10.46
N GLY A 71 -12.43 -3.43 11.42
CA GLY A 71 -11.83 -2.09 11.49
C GLY A 71 -10.31 -2.14 11.54
N PHE A 72 -9.73 -2.97 12.42
CA PHE A 72 -8.27 -3.17 12.49
C PHE A 72 -7.67 -3.70 11.19
N VAL A 73 -8.30 -4.69 10.55
CA VAL A 73 -7.84 -5.25 9.26
C VAL A 73 -7.85 -4.17 8.18
N ILE A 74 -8.92 -3.37 8.10
CA ILE A 74 -9.05 -2.29 7.13
C ILE A 74 -7.99 -1.20 7.37
N ILE A 75 -7.74 -0.83 8.63
CA ILE A 75 -6.67 0.10 9.00
C ILE A 75 -5.31 -0.44 8.55
N ALA A 76 -5.02 -1.72 8.84
CA ALA A 76 -3.75 -2.34 8.48
C ALA A 76 -3.52 -2.35 6.97
N ILE A 77 -4.54 -2.71 6.18
CA ILE A 77 -4.47 -2.68 4.71
C ILE A 77 -4.23 -1.25 4.21
N GLY A 78 -4.97 -0.27 4.75
CA GLY A 78 -4.80 1.14 4.40
C GLY A 78 -3.40 1.67 4.71
N ALA A 79 -2.86 1.35 5.89
CA ALA A 79 -1.52 1.73 6.30
C ALA A 79 -0.44 1.11 5.40
N LEU A 80 -0.57 -0.18 5.08
CA LEU A 80 0.34 -0.86 4.15
C LEU A 80 0.35 -0.21 2.76
N LEU A 81 -0.83 0.16 2.23
CA LEU A 81 -0.92 0.87 0.95
C LEU A 81 -0.18 2.20 0.97
N VAL A 82 -0.33 3.00 2.05
CA VAL A 82 0.38 4.27 2.20
C VAL A 82 1.90 4.06 2.28
N ILE A 83 2.36 3.10 3.09
CA ILE A 83 3.78 2.80 3.28
C ILE A 83 4.42 2.36 1.96
N ILE A 84 3.84 1.36 1.30
CA ILE A 84 4.37 0.83 0.03
C ILE A 84 4.41 1.94 -1.03
N SER A 85 3.34 2.71 -1.17
CA SER A 85 3.27 3.79 -2.15
C SER A 85 4.32 4.86 -1.89
N THR A 86 4.55 5.20 -0.62
CA THR A 86 5.57 6.19 -0.22
C THR A 86 6.98 5.69 -0.52
N ILE A 87 7.30 4.44 -0.20
CA ILE A 87 8.60 3.82 -0.50
C ILE A 87 8.86 3.83 -2.01
N LEU A 88 7.86 3.47 -2.83
CA LEU A 88 7.98 3.45 -4.29
C LEU A 88 8.23 4.86 -4.88
N ILE A 89 7.65 5.90 -4.29
CA ILE A 89 7.91 7.30 -4.67
C ILE A 89 9.34 7.71 -4.29
N GLN A 90 9.81 7.34 -3.10
CA GLN A 90 11.16 7.66 -2.63
C GLN A 90 12.24 6.99 -3.49
N ILE A 91 12.06 5.71 -3.83
CA ILE A 91 12.98 4.97 -4.72
C ILE A 91 13.06 5.65 -6.09
N GLU A 92 11.92 6.08 -6.64
CA GLU A 92 11.89 6.78 -7.92
C GLU A 92 12.58 8.14 -7.85
N LYS A 93 12.33 8.92 -6.79
CA LYS A 93 12.98 10.22 -6.57
C LYS A 93 14.51 10.07 -6.51
N LYS A 94 15.00 9.07 -5.77
CA LYS A 94 16.43 8.77 -5.66
C LYS A 94 17.06 8.40 -7.01
N ARG A 95 16.34 7.67 -7.88
CA ARG A 95 16.84 7.32 -9.22
C ARG A 95 16.97 8.53 -10.13
N ARG A 96 16.00 9.46 -10.10
CA ARG A 96 16.03 10.67 -10.94
C ARG A 96 17.16 11.63 -10.54
N THR A 97 17.51 11.69 -9.25
CA THR A 97 18.61 12.55 -8.77
C THR A 97 20.00 12.01 -9.11
N THR A 98 20.16 10.70 -9.32
CA THR A 98 21.46 10.10 -9.67
C THR A 98 21.71 10.05 -11.19
N SER A 99 20.69 10.32 -12.01
CA SER A 99 20.81 10.33 -13.48
C SER A 99 21.08 11.72 -14.08
N ASN A 100 21.06 12.78 -13.27
CA ASN A 100 21.37 14.16 -13.65
C ASN A 100 22.73 14.55 -13.09
#